data_AF-A0A7X5TBJ6-F1
#
_entry.id   AF-A0A7X5TBJ6-F1
#
_cell.length_a   1.000
_cell.length_b   1.000
_cell.length_c   1.000
_cell.angle_alpha   90.00
_cell.angle_beta   90.00
_cell.angle_gamma   90.00
#
_symmetry.space_group_name_H-M   'P 1'
#
loop_
_entity.id
_entity.type
_entity.pdbx_description
1 polymer ?
#
loop_
_entity_poly.entity_id
_entity_poly.type
_entity_poly.pdbx_seq_one_letter_code
_entity_poly.pdbx_strand_id
1 'polypeptide(L)'
;MSDRTGVPNSIPNRYVGPQADVIPIQRFPRRPLTTDKKYPVGQFALLGKNPSTGVAGELWYLSEFSGGDALWIQFAGGAGAPGIDFLLTDDGPTAVGPDGSGITTVAGGTGIVTSGQDPSTTVTIDVTATVPLSFPTDSGTATPASNALTIAGGNGISTSGSGSTATITIDNWVNKTSFTPVIDGAVSGPTTNTVQAGIYARVGPLVILQFDLSWTDLNGASGNIVLSGFPIASAGSFSRTPVGTIWVETQTWPSTKTYCVFEIISGGTTGRVWGLEDNASGSQIQIQSNGSLHGSIAYCVTSS
;
A
#
# COMPACT_ATOMS: atom_id res chain seq x y z
N MET A 1 27.50 10.65 98.74
CA MET A 1 26.68 9.73 97.93
C MET A 1 25.41 10.47 97.55
N SER A 2 25.37 11.05 96.34
CA SER A 2 24.19 11.72 95.81
C SER A 2 23.54 10.80 94.78
N ASP A 3 22.32 10.41 95.09
CA ASP A 3 21.39 9.73 94.19
C ASP A 3 21.27 10.51 92.86
N ARG A 4 21.51 9.80 91.76
CA ARG A 4 21.51 10.29 90.38
C ARG A 4 20.62 9.42 89.50
N THR A 5 19.52 8.88 90.02
CA THR A 5 18.47 8.35 89.14
C THR A 5 17.64 9.50 88.60
N GLY A 6 18.12 10.08 87.49
CA GLY A 6 17.42 11.07 86.68
C GLY A 6 16.22 10.48 85.96
N VAL A 7 15.20 10.06 86.71
CA VAL A 7 13.87 9.81 86.17
C VAL A 7 13.04 11.06 86.46
N PRO A 8 12.67 11.87 85.45
CA PRO A 8 11.87 13.07 85.66
C PRO A 8 10.52 12.69 86.26
N ASN A 9 10.15 13.41 87.32
CA ASN A 9 8.91 13.30 88.08
C ASN A 9 7.72 13.16 87.12
N SER A 10 7.21 11.94 87.02
CA SER A 10 6.19 11.54 86.08
C SER A 10 4.84 12.10 86.52
N ILE A 11 4.12 12.70 85.55
CA ILE A 11 2.71 13.01 85.69
C ILE A 11 1.99 11.68 85.97
N PRO A 12 1.33 11.48 87.14
CA PRO A 12 0.92 10.16 87.63
C PRO A 12 -0.07 9.36 86.76
N ASN A 13 -0.56 9.92 85.64
CA ASN A 13 -1.58 9.30 84.80
C ASN A 13 -1.19 9.14 83.32
N ARG A 14 0.08 9.27 82.93
CA ARG A 14 0.45 9.17 81.50
C ARG A 14 0.52 7.75 80.94
N TYR A 15 0.41 6.72 81.80
CA TYR A 15 0.60 5.32 81.42
C TYR A 15 -0.49 4.39 82.01
N VAL A 16 -1.77 4.77 81.88
CA VAL A 16 -2.88 3.86 82.19
C VAL A 16 -3.33 3.18 80.88
N GLY A 17 -2.92 1.93 80.68
CA GLY A 17 -3.20 1.13 79.48
C GLY A 17 -2.15 0.03 79.25
N PRO A 18 -2.36 -0.92 78.31
CA PRO A 18 -1.34 -1.90 77.94
C PRO A 18 -0.04 -1.19 77.60
N GLN A 19 1.06 -1.59 78.24
CA GLN A 19 2.37 -1.02 77.94
C GLN A 19 2.71 -1.38 76.48
N ALA A 20 2.71 -0.37 75.61
CA ALA A 20 3.26 -0.53 74.28
C ALA A 20 4.78 -0.64 74.45
N ASP A 21 5.33 -1.81 74.15
CA ASP A 21 6.76 -2.04 74.15
C ASP A 21 7.37 -1.28 72.95
N VAL A 22 7.67 0.00 73.17
CA VAL A 22 8.24 0.86 72.15
C VAL A 22 9.74 0.60 72.10
N ILE A 23 10.18 -0.14 71.07
CA ILE A 23 11.61 -0.27 70.77
C ILE A 23 12.16 1.16 70.61
N PRO A 24 13.09 1.61 71.48
CA PRO A 24 13.51 3.00 71.50
C PRO A 24 14.26 3.33 70.22
N ILE A 25 13.78 4.30 69.42
CA ILE A 25 14.48 4.74 68.21
C ILE A 25 15.80 5.43 68.60
N GLN A 26 16.92 4.91 68.12
CA GLN A 26 18.23 5.52 68.35
C GLN A 26 18.52 6.59 67.31
N ARG A 27 19.03 7.74 67.75
CA ARG A 27 19.48 8.79 66.83
C ARG A 27 20.93 8.57 66.46
N PHE A 28 21.19 8.36 65.18
CA PHE A 28 22.54 8.15 64.70
C PHE A 28 23.10 9.44 64.10
N PRO A 29 24.38 9.77 64.35
CA PRO A 29 25.05 10.87 63.68
C PRO A 29 25.58 10.48 62.29
N ARG A 30 25.36 9.25 61.83
CA ARG A 30 25.85 8.70 60.56
C ARG A 30 25.01 7.51 60.10
N ARG A 31 25.19 7.03 58.87
CA ARG A 31 24.64 5.72 58.45
C ARG A 31 25.15 4.59 59.37
N PRO A 32 24.31 3.59 59.69
CA PRO A 32 24.77 2.41 60.38
C PRO A 32 25.87 1.69 59.59
N LEU A 33 26.81 1.08 60.31
CA LEU A 33 27.92 0.30 59.77
C LEU A 33 27.74 -1.18 60.10
N THR A 34 28.37 -2.05 59.31
CA THR A 34 28.43 -3.50 59.60
C THR A 34 29.13 -3.81 60.93
N THR A 35 29.93 -2.89 61.45
CA THR A 35 30.61 -3.02 62.75
C THR A 35 29.79 -2.51 63.94
N ASP A 36 28.56 -2.02 63.74
CA ASP A 36 27.68 -1.50 64.80
C ASP A 36 27.02 -2.62 65.66
N LYS A 37 27.84 -3.53 66.17
CA LYS A 37 27.44 -4.75 66.92
C LYS A 37 26.93 -4.48 68.34
N LYS A 38 26.99 -3.22 68.78
CA LYS A 38 26.54 -2.77 70.10
C LYS A 38 25.03 -2.55 70.20
N TYR A 39 24.30 -2.65 69.09
CA TYR A 39 22.85 -2.47 69.05
C TYR A 39 22.15 -3.83 68.93
N PRO A 40 20.98 -4.01 69.58
CA PRO A 40 20.24 -5.26 69.48
C PRO A 40 19.55 -5.40 68.12
N VAL A 41 19.38 -6.64 67.65
CA VAL A 41 18.48 -6.94 66.53
C VAL A 41 17.08 -6.42 66.86
N GLY A 42 16.42 -5.80 65.89
CA GLY A 42 15.16 -5.09 66.08
C GLY A 42 15.30 -3.57 66.27
N GLN A 43 16.52 -3.06 66.42
CA GLN A 43 16.79 -1.64 66.67
C GLN A 43 16.48 -0.77 65.45
N PHE A 44 15.70 0.29 65.65
CA PHE A 44 15.55 1.37 64.68
C PHE A 44 16.61 2.47 64.87
N ALA A 45 17.21 2.93 63.79
CA ALA A 45 18.14 4.06 63.77
C ALA A 45 17.61 5.18 62.86
N LEU A 46 17.44 6.37 63.42
CA LEU A 46 17.06 7.58 62.69
C LEU A 46 18.28 8.48 62.56
N LEU A 47 18.68 8.83 61.32
CA LEU A 47 19.76 9.77 61.10
C LEU A 47 19.31 11.17 61.53
N GLY A 48 20.04 11.73 62.49
CA GLY A 48 19.77 13.05 63.04
C GLY A 48 20.08 14.20 62.07
N LYS A 49 20.00 15.44 62.58
CA LYS A 49 20.39 16.63 61.82
C LYS A 49 21.89 16.59 61.50
N ASN A 50 22.25 16.91 60.25
CA ASN A 50 23.62 16.98 59.76
C ASN A 50 24.44 15.70 60.03
N PRO A 51 23.99 14.52 59.55
CA PRO A 51 24.74 13.31 59.77
C PRO A 51 26.08 13.36 58.99
N SER A 52 27.14 12.76 59.53
CA SER A 52 28.45 12.71 58.86
C SER A 52 28.48 11.79 57.65
N THR A 53 27.50 10.86 57.54
CA THR A 53 27.19 10.11 56.32
C THR A 53 25.67 9.90 56.22
N GLY A 54 25.12 9.89 54.99
CA GLY A 54 23.68 9.76 54.73
C GLY A 54 22.91 11.09 54.74
N VAL A 55 21.58 11.02 54.68
CA VAL A 55 20.68 12.18 54.71
C VAL A 55 19.92 12.23 56.03
N ALA A 56 19.71 13.44 56.56
CA ALA A 56 18.88 13.63 57.75
C ALA A 56 17.47 13.06 57.51
N GLY A 57 16.99 12.26 58.46
CA GLY A 57 15.68 11.60 58.36
C GLY A 57 15.70 10.20 57.72
N GLU A 58 16.86 9.68 57.30
CA GLU A 58 16.93 8.25 56.95
C GLU A 58 16.56 7.37 58.15
N LEU A 59 15.68 6.38 57.92
CA LEU A 59 15.29 5.40 58.92
C LEU A 59 15.86 4.03 58.53
N TRP A 60 16.55 3.40 59.48
CA TRP A 60 17.20 2.11 59.32
C TRP A 60 16.73 1.13 60.40
N TYR A 61 16.81 -0.17 60.12
CA TYR A 61 16.46 -1.26 61.03
C TYR A 61 17.50 -2.35 61.03
N LEU A 62 18.01 -2.71 62.21
CA LEU A 62 18.95 -3.80 62.36
C LEU A 62 18.20 -5.13 62.32
N SER A 63 18.29 -5.82 61.18
CA SER A 63 17.51 -7.03 60.92
C SER A 63 18.14 -8.31 61.46
N GLU A 64 19.47 -8.44 61.35
CA GLU A 64 20.19 -9.61 61.82
C GLU A 64 21.70 -9.34 61.96
N PHE A 65 22.41 -10.32 62.53
CA PHE A 65 23.87 -10.43 62.46
C PHE A 65 24.24 -11.61 61.58
N SER A 66 25.00 -11.37 60.50
CA SER A 66 25.45 -12.41 59.57
C SER A 66 26.96 -12.42 59.48
N GLY A 67 27.59 -13.58 59.70
CA GLY A 67 29.06 -13.67 59.78
C GLY A 67 29.67 -12.81 60.91
N GLY A 68 28.87 -12.46 61.92
CA GLY A 68 29.24 -11.55 62.98
C GLY A 68 29.02 -10.07 62.64
N ASP A 69 28.66 -9.69 61.42
CA ASP A 69 28.44 -8.30 61.00
C ASP A 69 26.96 -7.89 61.07
N ALA A 70 26.72 -6.63 61.40
CA ALA A 70 25.37 -6.04 61.53
C ALA A 70 24.75 -5.79 60.15
N LEU A 71 23.56 -6.35 59.90
CA LEU A 71 22.82 -6.15 58.65
C LEU A 71 21.65 -5.19 58.83
N TRP A 72 21.81 -3.98 58.30
CA TRP A 72 20.83 -2.90 58.40
C TRP A 72 20.00 -2.76 57.12
N ILE A 73 18.68 -2.67 57.28
CA ILE A 73 17.71 -2.41 56.21
C ILE A 73 17.31 -0.94 56.27
N GLN A 74 17.40 -0.23 55.15
CA GLN A 74 16.90 1.14 55.04
C GLN A 74 15.41 1.14 54.71
N PHE A 75 14.59 1.76 55.55
CA PHE A 75 13.14 1.90 55.34
C PHE A 75 12.75 3.21 54.64
N ALA A 76 13.55 4.26 54.81
CA ALA A 76 13.36 5.53 54.13
C ALA A 76 14.73 6.15 53.81
N GLY A 77 14.93 6.54 52.56
CA GLY A 77 15.80 7.68 52.26
C GLY A 77 15.19 8.90 52.95
N GLY A 78 15.97 9.78 53.58
CA GLY A 78 15.44 10.99 54.20
C GLY A 78 14.65 11.87 53.21
N ALA A 79 14.18 13.05 53.66
CA ALA A 79 13.40 13.98 52.82
C ALA A 79 14.05 14.22 51.44
N GLY A 80 13.51 13.54 50.41
CA GLY A 80 14.10 13.36 49.07
C GLY A 80 13.76 11.97 48.49
N ALA A 81 12.49 11.56 48.62
CA ALA A 81 11.96 10.19 48.61
C ALA A 81 12.40 9.24 47.46
N PRO A 82 12.42 7.90 47.70
CA PRO A 82 12.60 6.88 46.68
C PRO A 82 11.29 6.65 45.90
N GLY A 83 10.87 7.65 45.12
CA GLY A 83 9.97 7.43 43.99
C GLY A 83 10.74 6.79 42.83
N ILE A 84 10.08 6.51 41.69
CA ILE A 84 10.81 6.24 40.44
C ILE A 84 11.81 7.38 40.27
N ASP A 85 13.10 7.09 40.45
CA ASP A 85 14.12 8.14 40.52
C ASP A 85 14.21 8.81 39.14
N PHE A 86 14.23 7.98 38.08
CA PHE A 86 14.16 8.42 36.69
C PHE A 86 13.68 7.30 35.76
N LEU A 87 13.03 7.66 34.64
CA LEU A 87 12.90 6.80 33.47
C LEU A 87 14.07 7.09 32.52
N LEU A 88 14.91 6.09 32.27
CA LEU A 88 15.93 6.17 31.23
C LEU A 88 15.26 5.95 29.87
N THR A 89 15.45 6.89 28.97
CA THR A 89 14.96 6.86 27.59
C THR A 89 16.13 6.56 26.63
N ASP A 90 15.81 6.19 25.39
CA ASP A 90 16.79 5.81 24.36
C ASP A 90 17.38 7.01 23.59
N ASP A 91 16.88 8.22 23.84
CA ASP A 91 17.23 9.47 23.17
C ASP A 91 18.38 10.27 23.83
N GLY A 92 18.97 9.77 24.92
CA GLY A 92 20.24 10.28 25.46
C GLY A 92 20.36 10.34 26.98
N PRO A 93 21.38 11.05 27.51
CA PRO A 93 21.78 10.96 28.92
C PRO A 93 20.89 11.74 29.91
N THR A 94 19.87 12.46 29.45
CA THR A 94 18.96 13.18 30.36
C THR A 94 17.75 12.31 30.64
N ALA A 95 17.82 11.58 31.76
CA ALA A 95 16.71 10.77 32.22
C ALA A 95 15.47 11.63 32.54
N VAL A 96 14.26 11.09 32.33
CA VAL A 96 13.01 11.77 32.66
C VAL A 96 12.74 11.59 34.16
N GLY A 97 12.90 12.67 34.93
CA GLY A 97 12.58 12.70 36.36
C GLY A 97 11.07 12.92 36.63
N PRO A 98 10.62 12.69 37.87
CA PRO A 98 9.27 13.04 38.29
C PRO A 98 9.06 14.56 38.32
N ASP A 99 7.80 15.00 38.23
CA ASP A 99 7.41 16.38 38.43
C ASP A 99 7.53 16.82 39.90
N GLY A 100 7.17 18.07 40.21
CA GLY A 100 7.18 18.60 41.58
C GLY A 100 6.27 17.88 42.58
N SER A 101 5.42 16.96 42.11
CA SER A 101 4.53 16.11 42.91
C SER A 101 5.01 14.66 43.00
N GLY A 102 6.15 14.32 42.41
CA GLY A 102 6.66 12.95 42.39
C GLY A 102 6.07 12.06 41.28
N ILE A 103 5.44 12.65 40.26
CA ILE A 103 4.77 11.92 39.18
C ILE A 103 5.57 12.01 37.88
N THR A 104 5.88 10.86 37.27
CA THR A 104 6.40 10.78 35.91
C THR A 104 5.29 10.35 34.95
N THR A 105 4.94 11.21 33.99
CA THR A 105 3.84 10.94 33.05
C THR A 105 4.34 10.28 31.77
N VAL A 106 3.69 9.19 31.36
CA VAL A 106 3.88 8.57 30.03
C VAL A 106 2.72 8.99 29.14
N ALA A 107 2.94 9.98 28.28
CA ALA A 107 1.93 10.50 27.36
C ALA A 107 2.06 9.87 25.96
N GLY A 108 0.93 9.47 25.36
CA GLY A 108 0.87 9.06 23.96
C GLY A 108 0.95 10.25 23.01
N GLY A 109 1.85 10.17 22.01
CA GLY A 109 1.87 11.11 20.88
C GLY A 109 0.83 10.76 19.80
N THR A 110 0.92 11.39 18.63
CA THR A 110 0.04 11.05 17.50
C THR A 110 0.20 9.58 17.12
N GLY A 111 -0.92 8.84 17.13
CA GLY A 111 -0.91 7.41 16.83
C GLY A 111 -0.42 6.52 17.97
N ILE A 112 -0.17 7.04 19.17
CA ILE A 112 0.21 6.26 20.35
C ILE A 112 -0.84 6.44 21.44
N VAL A 113 -1.34 5.34 21.99
CA VAL A 113 -2.25 5.34 23.14
C VAL A 113 -1.52 4.76 24.33
N THR A 114 -1.49 5.51 25.43
CA THR A 114 -0.95 5.03 26.71
C THR A 114 -2.10 4.78 27.68
N SER A 115 -2.12 3.63 28.35
CA SER A 115 -3.18 3.24 29.28
C SER A 115 -2.63 2.43 30.45
N GLY A 116 -3.45 2.23 31.49
CA GLY A 116 -3.05 1.53 32.72
C GLY A 116 -2.86 2.46 33.91
N GLN A 117 -3.98 2.94 34.47
CA GLN A 117 -3.98 3.69 35.74
C GLN A 117 -4.29 2.75 36.92
N ASP A 118 -4.00 3.21 38.14
CA ASP A 118 -4.32 2.53 39.40
C ASP A 118 -5.78 2.00 39.38
N PRO A 119 -6.06 0.74 39.78
CA PRO A 119 -5.19 -0.23 40.46
C PRO A 119 -4.28 -1.10 39.57
N SER A 120 -4.12 -0.77 38.29
CA SER A 120 -3.25 -1.53 37.38
C SER A 120 -1.77 -1.37 37.74
N THR A 121 -1.02 -2.47 37.72
CA THR A 121 0.46 -2.47 37.82
C THR A 121 1.15 -2.46 36.45
N THR A 122 0.40 -2.36 35.37
CA THR A 122 0.90 -2.38 33.99
C THR A 122 0.53 -1.10 33.26
N VAL A 123 1.53 -0.46 32.65
CA VAL A 123 1.36 0.60 31.65
C VAL A 123 1.40 -0.05 30.28
N THR A 124 0.36 0.12 29.48
CA THR A 124 0.29 -0.36 28.09
C THR A 124 0.54 0.81 27.14
N ILE A 125 1.39 0.60 26.14
CA ILE A 125 1.69 1.57 25.09
C ILE A 125 1.35 0.90 23.76
N ASP A 126 0.29 1.36 23.11
CA ASP A 126 -0.21 0.83 21.84
C ASP A 126 0.01 1.80 20.69
N VAL A 127 0.32 1.26 19.50
CA VAL A 127 0.41 2.02 18.25
C VAL A 127 -0.90 1.85 17.48
N THR A 128 -1.59 2.94 17.20
CA THR A 128 -2.89 3.01 16.51
C THR A 128 -2.77 3.35 15.03
N ALA A 129 -1.60 3.11 14.42
CA ALA A 129 -1.42 3.35 12.99
C ALA A 129 -2.42 2.50 12.18
N THR A 130 -3.45 3.16 11.66
CA THR A 130 -4.46 2.51 10.82
C THR A 130 -3.89 2.33 9.42
N VAL A 131 -3.39 1.14 9.14
CA VAL A 131 -3.20 0.68 7.76
C VAL A 131 -4.61 0.43 7.20
N PRO A 132 -5.01 1.05 6.07
CA PRO A 132 -6.30 0.75 5.46
C PRO A 132 -6.38 -0.75 5.16
N LEU A 133 -7.41 -1.43 5.65
CA LEU A 133 -7.56 -2.87 5.49
C LEU A 133 -8.38 -3.26 4.24
N SER A 134 -8.98 -2.27 3.57
CA SER A 134 -9.86 -2.52 2.43
C SER A 134 -9.85 -1.36 1.44
N PHE A 135 -9.81 -1.70 0.15
CA PHE A 135 -9.92 -0.79 -0.98
C PHE A 135 -11.04 -1.29 -1.90
N PRO A 136 -12.29 -0.82 -1.72
CA PRO A 136 -13.39 -1.15 -2.63
C PRO A 136 -13.04 -0.76 -4.07
N THR A 137 -13.35 -1.64 -5.02
CA THR A 137 -13.14 -1.43 -6.47
C THR A 137 -14.49 -1.39 -7.19
N ASP A 138 -14.46 -1.15 -8.50
CA ASP A 138 -15.63 -1.31 -9.38
C ASP A 138 -16.19 -2.75 -9.35
N SER A 139 -15.33 -3.73 -9.07
CA SER A 139 -15.63 -5.16 -8.99
C SER A 139 -14.98 -5.78 -7.74
N GLY A 140 -15.58 -5.53 -6.57
CA GLY A 140 -15.21 -6.18 -5.32
C GLY A 140 -14.40 -5.29 -4.37
N THR A 141 -13.48 -5.88 -3.61
CA THR A 141 -12.68 -5.17 -2.61
C THR A 141 -11.30 -5.80 -2.50
N ALA A 142 -10.25 -5.00 -2.69
CA ALA A 142 -8.88 -5.43 -2.46
C ALA A 142 -8.55 -5.32 -0.97
N THR A 143 -8.03 -6.41 -0.39
CA THR A 143 -7.51 -6.45 0.99
C THR A 143 -5.99 -6.48 0.91
N PRO A 144 -5.27 -5.52 1.51
CA PRO A 144 -3.81 -5.57 1.55
C PRO A 144 -3.32 -6.85 2.23
N ALA A 145 -2.25 -7.42 1.69
CA ALA A 145 -1.56 -8.54 2.30
C ALA A 145 -0.18 -8.07 2.75
N SER A 146 0.24 -8.44 3.96
CA SER A 146 1.54 -8.04 4.53
C SER A 146 1.79 -6.53 4.49
N ASN A 147 0.77 -5.73 4.79
CA ASN A 147 0.80 -4.26 4.75
C ASN A 147 1.12 -3.66 3.37
N ALA A 148 0.85 -4.39 2.28
CA ALA A 148 1.04 -3.91 0.92
C ALA A 148 -0.24 -4.07 0.08
N LEU A 149 -0.58 -3.02 -0.68
CA LEU A 149 -1.55 -3.07 -1.76
C LEU A 149 -0.81 -3.12 -3.09
N THR A 150 -1.02 -4.17 -3.88
CA THR A 150 -0.47 -4.25 -5.24
C THR A 150 -1.46 -3.67 -6.23
N ILE A 151 -1.07 -2.62 -6.96
CA ILE A 151 -1.81 -2.08 -8.09
C ILE A 151 -1.19 -2.67 -9.36
N ALA A 152 -1.73 -3.79 -9.82
CA ALA A 152 -1.24 -4.45 -11.03
C ALA A 152 -1.86 -3.81 -12.28
N GLY A 153 -1.04 -3.62 -13.31
CA GLY A 153 -1.52 -3.31 -14.65
C GLY A 153 -2.21 -4.51 -15.32
N GLY A 154 -3.04 -4.23 -16.32
CA GLY A 154 -3.67 -5.22 -17.19
C GLY A 154 -3.02 -5.27 -18.58
N ASN A 155 -3.68 -5.92 -19.56
CA ASN A 155 -3.18 -5.91 -20.94
C ASN A 155 -3.22 -4.50 -21.53
N GLY A 156 -2.05 -3.96 -21.91
CA GLY A 156 -1.93 -2.59 -22.41
C GLY A 156 -2.06 -1.51 -21.34
N ILE A 157 -2.02 -1.86 -20.05
CA ILE A 157 -2.02 -0.91 -18.93
C ILE A 157 -0.78 -1.18 -18.09
N SER A 158 0.11 -0.20 -17.93
CA SER A 158 1.23 -0.26 -17.01
C SER A 158 0.95 0.55 -15.75
N THR A 159 1.54 0.12 -14.63
CA THR A 159 1.48 0.83 -13.36
C THR A 159 2.89 1.12 -12.87
N SER A 160 3.09 2.29 -12.27
CA SER A 160 4.36 2.69 -11.65
C SER A 160 4.09 3.47 -10.37
N GLY A 161 5.01 3.41 -9.42
CA GLY A 161 4.90 4.11 -8.14
C GLY A 161 6.13 5.00 -7.91
N SER A 162 5.90 6.20 -7.36
CA SER A 162 6.96 7.08 -6.86
C SER A 162 6.43 7.93 -5.71
N GLY A 163 7.06 7.82 -4.53
CA GLY A 163 6.59 8.48 -3.31
C GLY A 163 5.16 8.08 -2.95
N SER A 164 4.28 9.08 -2.80
CA SER A 164 2.86 8.91 -2.49
C SER A 164 1.97 8.75 -3.73
N THR A 165 2.54 8.60 -4.92
CA THR A 165 1.80 8.57 -6.18
C THR A 165 1.93 7.23 -6.88
N ALA A 166 0.79 6.66 -7.29
CA ALA A 166 0.71 5.59 -8.26
C ALA A 166 0.25 6.16 -9.61
N THR A 167 1.03 5.93 -10.66
CA THR A 167 0.71 6.32 -12.03
C THR A 167 0.22 5.10 -12.79
N ILE A 168 -0.90 5.24 -13.48
CA ILE A 168 -1.47 4.22 -14.36
C ILE A 168 -1.41 4.78 -15.79
N THR A 169 -0.72 4.08 -16.68
CA THR A 169 -0.55 4.47 -18.08
C THR A 169 -1.21 3.43 -18.98
N ILE A 170 -1.86 3.89 -20.04
CA ILE A 170 -2.33 3.00 -21.11
C ILE A 170 -1.25 2.97 -22.19
N ASP A 171 -0.54 1.85 -22.29
CA ASP A 171 0.62 1.69 -23.17
C ASP A 171 0.20 1.54 -24.64
N ASN A 172 -0.92 0.87 -24.89
CA ASN A 172 -1.49 0.67 -26.22
C ASN A 172 -3.00 0.81 -26.17
N TRP A 173 -3.52 1.94 -26.67
CA TRP A 173 -4.97 2.19 -26.71
C TRP A 173 -5.73 1.21 -27.60
N VAL A 174 -5.08 0.67 -28.64
CA VAL A 174 -5.65 -0.37 -29.50
C VAL A 174 -4.56 -1.36 -29.91
N ASN A 175 -4.77 -2.64 -29.58
CA ASN A 175 -3.92 -3.72 -30.09
C ASN A 175 -4.07 -3.82 -31.60
N LYS A 176 -2.94 -3.74 -32.32
CA LYS A 176 -2.88 -3.97 -33.76
C LYS A 176 -2.50 -5.42 -34.02
N THR A 177 -3.25 -6.08 -34.89
CA THR A 177 -2.99 -7.47 -35.27
C THR A 177 -2.83 -7.53 -36.78
N SER A 178 -1.84 -8.28 -37.26
CA SER A 178 -1.66 -8.49 -38.70
C SER A 178 -2.71 -9.44 -39.26
N PHE A 179 -3.06 -9.25 -40.52
CA PHE A 179 -3.87 -10.19 -41.29
C PHE A 179 -3.38 -10.22 -42.75
N THR A 180 -3.76 -11.25 -43.50
CA THR A 180 -3.33 -11.45 -44.88
C THR A 180 -4.51 -11.19 -45.82
N PRO A 181 -4.63 -9.99 -46.42
CA PRO A 181 -5.66 -9.70 -47.41
C PRO A 181 -5.43 -10.54 -48.68
N VAL A 182 -6.51 -10.99 -49.32
CA VAL A 182 -6.44 -11.82 -50.53
C VAL A 182 -7.39 -11.26 -51.59
N ILE A 183 -6.91 -11.13 -52.82
CA ILE A 183 -7.79 -10.91 -53.97
C ILE A 183 -8.50 -12.21 -54.31
N ASP A 184 -9.83 -12.18 -54.23
CA ASP A 184 -10.73 -13.26 -54.63
C ASP A 184 -11.46 -12.80 -55.92
N GLY A 185 -11.07 -13.33 -57.07
CA GLY A 185 -11.76 -13.04 -58.33
C GLY A 185 -13.10 -13.80 -58.40
N ALA A 186 -14.05 -13.33 -59.22
CA ALA A 186 -15.35 -14.01 -59.37
C ALA A 186 -15.25 -15.42 -60.01
N VAL A 187 -14.15 -15.72 -60.70
CA VAL A 187 -13.81 -17.05 -61.24
C VAL A 187 -12.45 -17.49 -60.72
N SER A 188 -12.39 -18.71 -60.18
CA SER A 188 -11.21 -19.29 -59.55
C SER A 188 -10.12 -19.61 -60.58
N GLY A 189 -9.26 -18.64 -60.87
CA GLY A 189 -7.92 -18.87 -61.40
C GLY A 189 -6.89 -18.72 -60.27
N PRO A 190 -5.73 -19.40 -60.33
CA PRO A 190 -4.68 -19.18 -59.35
C PRO A 190 -4.22 -17.71 -59.41
N THR A 191 -4.40 -16.96 -58.32
CA THR A 191 -3.91 -15.58 -58.20
C THR A 191 -2.52 -15.58 -57.56
N THR A 192 -1.53 -14.98 -58.24
CA THR A 192 -0.22 -14.73 -57.63
C THR A 192 -0.26 -13.35 -56.98
N ASN A 193 -0.62 -13.30 -55.70
CA ASN A 193 -0.54 -12.06 -54.94
C ASN A 193 0.93 -11.79 -54.60
N THR A 194 1.42 -10.63 -54.99
CA THR A 194 2.82 -10.21 -54.82
C THR A 194 3.04 -9.45 -53.53
N VAL A 195 2.01 -8.77 -53.00
CA VAL A 195 2.00 -8.18 -51.65
C VAL A 195 0.67 -8.51 -50.97
N GLN A 196 0.71 -8.97 -49.72
CA GLN A 196 -0.47 -9.25 -48.89
C GLN A 196 -0.23 -8.81 -47.43
N ALA A 197 -0.27 -7.51 -47.18
CA ALA A 197 -0.02 -6.95 -45.86
C ALA A 197 -1.27 -6.26 -45.33
N GLY A 198 -1.79 -6.73 -44.20
CA GLY A 198 -2.92 -6.12 -43.52
C GLY A 198 -2.62 -5.92 -42.03
N ILE A 199 -3.13 -4.83 -41.46
CA ILE A 199 -3.21 -4.64 -40.02
C ILE A 199 -4.63 -4.23 -39.65
N TYR A 200 -5.12 -4.72 -38.52
CA TYR A 200 -6.40 -4.30 -37.99
C TYR A 200 -6.32 -4.04 -36.49
N ALA A 201 -7.29 -3.26 -36.02
CA ALA A 201 -7.46 -2.91 -34.62
C ALA A 201 -8.97 -2.97 -34.32
N ARG A 202 -9.34 -3.55 -33.17
CA ARG A 202 -10.75 -3.66 -32.74
C ARG A 202 -10.98 -2.78 -31.51
N VAL A 203 -12.02 -1.96 -31.56
CA VAL A 203 -12.49 -1.11 -30.46
C VAL A 203 -13.96 -1.41 -30.21
N GLY A 204 -14.24 -2.28 -29.22
CA GLY A 204 -15.60 -2.79 -28.99
C GLY A 204 -16.15 -3.53 -30.22
N PRO A 205 -17.32 -3.15 -30.77
CA PRO A 205 -17.85 -3.73 -32.00
C PRO A 205 -17.24 -3.13 -33.28
N LEU A 206 -16.40 -2.09 -33.22
CA LEU A 206 -15.77 -1.48 -34.39
C LEU A 206 -14.45 -2.16 -34.73
N VAL A 207 -14.24 -2.55 -35.98
CA VAL A 207 -12.97 -2.98 -36.54
C VAL A 207 -12.49 -1.93 -37.51
N ILE A 208 -11.26 -1.46 -37.35
CA ILE A 208 -10.58 -0.58 -38.31
C ILE A 208 -9.40 -1.37 -38.86
N LEU A 209 -9.28 -1.46 -40.18
CA LEU A 209 -8.17 -2.15 -40.81
C LEU A 209 -7.53 -1.30 -41.91
N GLN A 210 -6.25 -1.55 -42.15
CA GLN A 210 -5.48 -1.03 -43.27
C GLN A 210 -4.89 -2.21 -44.02
N PHE A 211 -4.80 -2.10 -45.34
CA PHE A 211 -4.24 -3.13 -46.18
C PHE A 211 -3.48 -2.55 -47.36
N ASP A 212 -2.49 -3.32 -47.77
CA ASP A 212 -1.71 -3.17 -48.99
C ASP A 212 -1.72 -4.52 -49.70
N LEU A 213 -2.23 -4.52 -50.93
CA LEU A 213 -2.45 -5.71 -51.71
C LEU A 213 -2.02 -5.43 -53.15
N SER A 214 -1.14 -6.25 -53.69
CA SER A 214 -0.82 -6.22 -55.11
C SER A 214 -0.77 -7.62 -55.69
N TRP A 215 -1.03 -7.71 -57.00
CA TRP A 215 -1.07 -8.95 -57.73
C TRP A 215 -0.50 -8.77 -59.13
N THR A 216 0.05 -9.86 -59.66
CA THR A 216 0.49 -9.96 -61.04
C THR A 216 -0.01 -11.26 -61.66
N ASP A 217 -0.08 -11.28 -62.98
CA ASP A 217 -0.34 -12.48 -63.79
C ASP A 217 -1.59 -13.24 -63.33
N LEU A 218 -2.69 -12.52 -63.17
CA LEU A 218 -4.00 -13.06 -62.78
C LEU A 218 -4.60 -13.91 -63.92
N ASN A 219 -4.01 -15.07 -64.18
CA ASN A 219 -4.37 -15.95 -65.29
C ASN A 219 -5.70 -16.66 -65.01
N GLY A 220 -6.72 -16.32 -65.79
CA GLY A 220 -8.03 -16.99 -65.75
C GLY A 220 -9.03 -16.40 -64.75
N ALA A 221 -8.64 -15.39 -63.97
CA ALA A 221 -9.60 -14.64 -63.17
C ALA A 221 -10.12 -13.41 -63.92
N SER A 222 -11.45 -13.33 -63.98
CA SER A 222 -12.24 -12.25 -64.60
C SER A 222 -13.35 -11.87 -63.62
N GLY A 223 -14.01 -10.74 -63.88
CA GLY A 223 -15.12 -10.26 -63.07
C GLY A 223 -14.69 -9.21 -62.04
N ASN A 224 -15.41 -9.17 -60.94
CA ASN A 224 -15.33 -8.05 -60.00
C ASN A 224 -14.22 -8.23 -58.96
N ILE A 225 -13.63 -7.13 -58.52
CA ILE A 225 -12.67 -7.13 -57.40
C ILE A 225 -13.42 -7.47 -56.10
N VAL A 226 -13.12 -8.65 -55.54
CA VAL A 226 -13.49 -9.03 -54.17
C VAL A 226 -12.23 -9.15 -53.33
N LEU A 227 -12.24 -8.49 -52.18
CA LEU A 227 -11.21 -8.61 -51.16
C LEU A 227 -11.70 -9.62 -50.11
N SER A 228 -10.86 -10.58 -49.75
CA SER A 228 -11.13 -11.59 -48.73
C SER A 228 -10.00 -11.64 -47.69
N GLY A 229 -10.12 -12.55 -46.73
CA GLY A 229 -9.15 -12.71 -45.65
C GLY A 229 -9.34 -11.72 -44.50
N PHE A 230 -10.51 -11.08 -44.37
CA PHE A 230 -10.77 -10.23 -43.22
C PHE A 230 -10.76 -11.02 -41.91
N PRO A 231 -10.17 -10.45 -40.85
CA PRO A 231 -9.90 -11.17 -39.61
C PRO A 231 -11.17 -11.49 -38.81
N ILE A 232 -12.26 -10.73 -39.01
CA ILE A 232 -13.51 -10.88 -38.26
C ILE A 232 -14.68 -10.71 -39.23
N ALA A 233 -15.70 -11.56 -39.11
CA ALA A 233 -16.90 -11.47 -39.91
C ALA A 233 -17.72 -10.21 -39.54
N SER A 234 -18.27 -9.53 -40.54
CA SER A 234 -19.09 -8.33 -40.35
C SER A 234 -20.45 -8.65 -39.70
N ALA A 235 -20.99 -7.70 -38.93
CA ALA A 235 -22.29 -7.86 -38.24
C ALA A 235 -23.52 -7.72 -39.14
N GLY A 236 -23.34 -7.32 -40.40
CA GLY A 236 -24.43 -6.97 -41.30
C GLY A 236 -23.95 -6.54 -42.67
N SER A 237 -24.90 -6.35 -43.60
CA SER A 237 -24.62 -5.88 -44.95
C SER A 237 -24.51 -4.37 -44.95
N PHE A 238 -23.33 -3.86 -45.25
CA PHE A 238 -23.09 -2.43 -45.44
C PHE A 238 -23.04 -2.17 -46.95
N SER A 239 -24.21 -2.17 -47.58
CA SER A 239 -24.33 -1.97 -49.03
C SER A 239 -23.96 -0.53 -49.40
N ARG A 240 -22.81 -0.37 -50.07
CA ARG A 240 -22.34 0.89 -50.69
C ARG A 240 -22.17 2.07 -49.72
N THR A 241 -22.08 1.82 -48.41
CA THR A 241 -21.70 2.87 -47.46
C THR A 241 -20.18 3.08 -47.54
N PRO A 242 -19.67 4.32 -47.60
CA PRO A 242 -18.25 4.58 -47.54
C PRO A 242 -17.72 4.12 -46.18
N VAL A 243 -17.20 2.90 -46.13
CA VAL A 243 -16.56 2.35 -44.93
C VAL A 243 -15.09 2.79 -44.82
N GLY A 244 -14.57 3.55 -45.79
CA GLY A 244 -13.24 4.15 -45.72
C GLY A 244 -12.70 4.60 -47.06
N THR A 245 -11.38 4.79 -47.13
CA THR A 245 -10.65 5.26 -48.32
C THR A 245 -9.94 4.08 -48.97
N ILE A 246 -10.14 3.91 -50.28
CA ILE A 246 -9.42 2.93 -51.09
C ILE A 246 -8.79 3.64 -52.28
N TRP A 247 -7.52 3.32 -52.51
CA TRP A 247 -6.74 3.69 -53.66
C TRP A 247 -6.54 2.45 -54.54
N VAL A 248 -6.85 2.60 -55.83
CA VAL A 248 -6.84 1.52 -56.81
C VAL A 248 -5.89 1.90 -57.93
N GLU A 249 -4.84 1.12 -58.16
CA GLU A 249 -3.87 1.39 -59.22
C GLU A 249 -3.98 0.38 -60.37
N THR A 250 -3.68 0.87 -61.58
CA THR A 250 -3.59 0.04 -62.80
C THR A 250 -4.84 -0.79 -63.12
N GLN A 251 -6.02 -0.33 -62.69
CA GLN A 251 -7.31 -0.94 -63.03
C GLN A 251 -8.04 -0.16 -64.12
N THR A 252 -8.84 -0.87 -64.92
CA THR A 252 -9.77 -0.24 -65.86
C THR A 252 -10.94 0.37 -65.09
N TRP A 253 -10.93 1.69 -64.97
CA TRP A 253 -12.08 2.44 -64.46
C TRP A 253 -13.20 2.43 -65.51
N PRO A 254 -14.46 2.21 -65.12
CA PRO A 254 -15.58 2.49 -66.01
C PRO A 254 -15.55 3.97 -66.45
N SER A 255 -15.95 4.24 -67.68
CA SER A 255 -15.58 5.43 -68.48
C SER A 255 -16.01 6.82 -67.97
N THR A 256 -16.48 6.94 -66.73
CA THR A 256 -16.96 8.18 -66.11
C THR A 256 -16.63 8.31 -64.62
N LYS A 257 -15.83 7.40 -64.03
CA LYS A 257 -15.71 7.26 -62.58
C LYS A 257 -14.39 7.78 -62.02
N THR A 258 -14.46 8.55 -60.93
CA THR A 258 -13.28 9.13 -60.24
C THR A 258 -13.13 8.68 -58.79
N TYR A 259 -14.12 7.98 -58.23
CA TYR A 259 -14.10 7.54 -56.83
C TYR A 259 -14.54 6.08 -56.71
N CYS A 260 -13.98 5.39 -55.72
CA CYS A 260 -14.43 4.05 -55.35
C CYS A 260 -14.92 4.02 -53.90
N VAL A 261 -15.85 3.11 -53.63
CA VAL A 261 -16.30 2.78 -52.27
C VAL A 261 -16.13 1.29 -52.03
N PHE A 262 -16.07 0.94 -50.76
CA PHE A 262 -15.99 -0.44 -50.33
C PHE A 262 -17.32 -0.89 -49.77
N GLU A 263 -17.77 -2.08 -50.17
CA GLU A 263 -18.91 -2.76 -49.58
C GLU A 263 -18.38 -3.94 -48.76
N ILE A 264 -18.90 -4.12 -47.55
CA ILE A 264 -18.63 -5.32 -46.76
C ILE A 264 -19.84 -6.24 -46.85
N ILE A 265 -19.57 -7.50 -47.21
CA ILE A 265 -20.61 -8.51 -47.38
C ILE A 265 -21.04 -9.00 -45.99
N SER A 266 -22.34 -9.00 -45.71
CA SER A 266 -22.89 -9.42 -44.40
C SER A 266 -22.44 -10.79 -43.98
N GLY A 267 -22.00 -10.93 -42.74
CA GLY A 267 -21.59 -12.21 -42.15
C GLY A 267 -20.36 -12.82 -42.82
N GLY A 268 -19.76 -12.11 -43.76
CA GLY A 268 -18.58 -12.54 -44.50
C GLY A 268 -17.30 -11.92 -43.98
N THR A 269 -16.18 -12.54 -44.35
CA THR A 269 -14.82 -12.02 -44.24
C THR A 269 -14.35 -11.41 -45.56
N THR A 270 -15.30 -10.94 -46.35
CA THR A 270 -15.09 -10.46 -47.71
C THR A 270 -15.79 -9.13 -47.94
N GLY A 271 -15.29 -8.36 -48.91
CA GLY A 271 -15.91 -7.14 -49.38
C GLY A 271 -15.57 -6.83 -50.83
N ARG A 272 -16.28 -5.88 -51.42
CA ARG A 272 -16.24 -5.57 -52.85
C ARG A 272 -15.85 -4.12 -53.08
N VAL A 273 -15.12 -3.88 -54.15
CA VAL A 273 -14.77 -2.53 -54.58
C VAL A 273 -15.74 -2.07 -55.67
N TRP A 274 -16.41 -0.95 -55.42
CA TRP A 274 -17.38 -0.35 -56.34
C TRP A 274 -16.84 0.96 -56.89
N GLY A 275 -16.94 1.17 -58.20
CA GLY A 275 -16.86 2.50 -58.78
C GLY A 275 -18.25 3.14 -58.74
N LEU A 276 -18.38 4.30 -58.12
CA LEU A 276 -19.66 5.02 -58.08
C LEU A 276 -19.91 5.80 -59.38
N GLU A 277 -21.17 5.80 -59.82
CA GLU A 277 -21.67 6.58 -60.96
C GLU A 277 -22.38 7.85 -60.45
N ASP A 278 -23.13 7.70 -59.37
CA ASP A 278 -23.75 8.76 -58.58
C ASP A 278 -23.97 8.29 -57.12
N ASN A 279 -24.80 9.01 -56.36
CA ASN A 279 -25.13 8.67 -54.96
C ASN A 279 -26.05 7.44 -54.81
N ALA A 280 -26.60 6.88 -55.88
CA ALA A 280 -27.57 5.79 -55.86
C ALA A 280 -27.13 4.56 -56.67
N SER A 281 -26.21 4.73 -57.61
CA SER A 281 -25.79 3.75 -58.60
C SER A 281 -24.27 3.63 -58.65
N GLY A 282 -23.84 2.41 -58.89
CA GLY A 282 -22.44 2.06 -58.97
C GLY A 282 -22.33 0.69 -59.61
N SER A 283 -21.18 0.44 -60.21
CA SER A 283 -20.84 -0.87 -60.76
C SER A 283 -19.45 -1.26 -60.29
N GLN A 284 -19.27 -2.56 -60.08
CA GLN A 284 -18.07 -3.11 -59.46
C GLN A 284 -16.88 -2.90 -60.40
N ILE A 285 -15.72 -2.58 -59.81
CA ILE A 285 -14.48 -2.42 -60.58
C ILE A 285 -14.06 -3.82 -61.05
N GLN A 286 -13.81 -3.94 -62.36
CA GLN A 286 -13.34 -5.20 -62.95
C GLN A 286 -11.88 -5.40 -62.61
N ILE A 287 -11.54 -6.62 -62.21
CA ILE A 287 -10.15 -7.00 -61.97
C ILE A 287 -9.38 -7.08 -63.29
N GLN A 288 -8.16 -6.53 -63.30
CA GLN A 288 -7.20 -6.67 -64.40
C GLN A 288 -6.14 -7.72 -64.06
N SER A 289 -5.37 -8.14 -65.08
CA SER A 289 -4.29 -9.13 -64.94
C SER A 289 -3.23 -8.72 -63.91
N ASN A 290 -3.02 -7.42 -63.71
CA ASN A 290 -2.12 -6.85 -62.73
C ASN A 290 -2.82 -5.72 -61.98
N GLY A 291 -2.43 -5.51 -60.72
CA GLY A 291 -2.68 -4.25 -60.05
C GLY A 291 -2.48 -4.23 -58.55
N SER A 292 -2.94 -3.15 -57.93
CA SER A 292 -2.84 -2.97 -56.49
C SER A 292 -4.05 -2.26 -55.89
N LEU A 293 -4.29 -2.55 -54.62
CA LEU A 293 -5.27 -1.92 -53.75
C LEU A 293 -4.59 -1.54 -52.44
N HIS A 294 -4.70 -0.26 -52.09
CA HIS A 294 -4.26 0.25 -50.79
C HIS A 294 -5.47 0.87 -50.12
N GLY A 295 -5.77 0.49 -48.90
CA GLY A 295 -7.01 0.95 -48.28
C GLY A 295 -6.99 1.00 -46.77
N SER A 296 -7.87 1.82 -46.22
CA SER A 296 -8.24 1.82 -44.81
C SER A 296 -9.76 1.77 -44.72
N ILE A 297 -10.31 0.77 -44.04
CA ILE A 297 -11.76 0.59 -43.88
C ILE A 297 -12.12 0.35 -42.41
N ALA A 298 -13.33 0.73 -42.03
CA ALA A 298 -13.88 0.52 -40.70
C ALA A 298 -15.28 -0.11 -40.78
N TYR A 299 -15.55 -1.13 -39.97
CA TYR A 299 -16.83 -1.83 -39.96
C TYR A 299 -17.22 -2.40 -38.61
N CYS A 300 -18.51 -2.64 -38.44
CA CYS A 300 -19.03 -3.22 -37.21
C CYS A 300 -19.05 -4.75 -37.28
N VAL A 301 -18.73 -5.39 -36.16
CA VAL A 301 -18.82 -6.84 -35.92
C VAL A 301 -19.80 -7.09 -34.78
N THR A 302 -20.42 -8.27 -34.75
CA THR A 302 -21.35 -8.60 -33.66
C THR A 302 -20.59 -8.60 -32.34
N SER A 303 -21.16 -7.99 -31.30
CA SER A 303 -20.61 -8.09 -29.95
C SER A 303 -20.64 -9.56 -29.54
N SER A 304 -19.46 -10.14 -29.38
CA SER A 304 -19.25 -11.43 -28.72
C SER A 304 -19.59 -11.33 -27.24
#